data_AF-A0A2U3KL20-F1
#
_entry.id   AF-A0A2U3KL20-F1
#
_cell.length_a   1.000
_cell.length_b   1.000
_cell.length_c   1.000
_cell.angle_alpha   90.00
_cell.angle_beta   90.00
_cell.angle_gamma   90.00
#
_symmetry.space_group_name_H-M   'P 1'
#
loop_
_entity.id
_entity.type
_entity.pdbx_description
1 polymer ?
#
loop_
_entity_poly.entity_id
_entity_poly.type
_entity_poly.pdbx_seq_one_letter_code
_entity_poly.pdbx_strand_id
1 'polypeptide(L)'
;MKSQLSIPFNEITPLLIRTILNEYQLPWRGVHGITHWARVLENGLRLASQTGAQTLVVALFAVFHDSRRTNEGRDPGHGRRGAEFARIFNGKAFHLCEDDFALFETACTYHTDRLTTGDITVQTCWDSDRLDLGRAGIVPDPKYLCTAEAKQPEFLGWAYERSCLQYEPEICRYWDIPTKP
;
A
#
# COMPACT_ATOMS: atom_id res chain seq x y z
N MET A 1 21.77 -16.93 4.43
CA MET A 1 21.42 -16.07 5.58
C MET A 1 20.07 -15.45 5.28
N LYS A 2 19.01 -15.82 6.01
CA LYS A 2 17.70 -15.16 5.87
C LYS A 2 17.84 -13.79 6.53
N SER A 3 17.97 -12.72 5.74
CA SER A 3 17.84 -11.37 6.28
C SER A 3 16.43 -11.24 6.82
N GLN A 4 16.32 -11.27 8.14
CA GLN A 4 15.07 -11.01 8.83
C GLN A 4 14.82 -9.52 8.64
N LEU A 5 14.09 -9.17 7.57
CA LEU A 5 13.57 -7.81 7.39
C LEU A 5 12.83 -7.50 8.69
N SER A 6 13.32 -6.51 9.44
CA SER A 6 12.63 -5.87 10.55
C SER A 6 11.47 -5.06 9.97
N ILE A 7 10.51 -5.76 9.37
CA ILE A 7 9.25 -5.18 8.95
C ILE A 7 8.54 -4.73 10.22
N PRO A 8 7.83 -3.59 10.22
CA PRO A 8 7.00 -3.15 11.34
C PRO A 8 5.76 -4.03 11.51
N PHE A 9 5.92 -5.36 11.58
CA PHE A 9 4.86 -6.33 11.85
C PHE A 9 4.14 -6.00 13.17
N ASN A 10 4.82 -5.33 14.11
CA ASN A 10 4.22 -4.92 15.37
C ASN A 10 3.12 -3.87 15.19
N GLU A 11 3.19 -3.02 14.17
CA GLU A 11 2.23 -1.91 13.97
C GLU A 11 1.05 -2.35 13.10
N ILE A 12 1.28 -3.17 12.06
CA ILE A 12 0.22 -3.73 11.22
C ILE A 12 -0.21 -5.11 11.73
N THR A 13 -0.91 -5.08 12.86
CA THR A 13 -1.38 -6.28 13.54
C THR A 13 -2.58 -6.93 12.84
N PRO A 14 -2.82 -8.24 13.05
CA PRO A 14 -4.03 -8.91 12.54
C PRO A 14 -5.32 -8.26 13.08
N LEU A 15 -5.30 -7.73 14.31
CA LEU A 15 -6.43 -7.02 14.90
C LEU A 15 -6.75 -5.73 14.14
N LEU A 16 -5.74 -4.93 13.80
CA LEU A 16 -5.91 -3.71 13.01
C LEU A 16 -6.50 -4.05 11.64
N ILE A 17 -5.92 -5.02 10.95
CA ILE A 17 -6.40 -5.47 9.64
C ILE A 17 -7.84 -5.97 9.71
N ARG A 18 -8.18 -6.78 10.71
CA ARG A 18 -9.56 -7.27 10.91
C ARG A 18 -10.54 -6.13 11.15
N THR A 19 -10.11 -5.11 11.90
CA THR A 19 -10.93 -3.92 12.18
C THR A 19 -11.22 -3.16 10.89
N ILE A 20 -10.21 -2.93 10.06
CA ILE A 20 -10.35 -2.27 8.76
C ILE A 20 -11.26 -3.08 7.83
N LEU A 21 -11.04 -4.40 7.73
CA LEU A 21 -11.83 -5.29 6.88
C LEU A 21 -13.32 -5.35 7.26
N ASN A 22 -13.64 -5.25 8.55
CA ASN A 22 -15.02 -5.25 9.02
C ASN A 22 -15.79 -4.00 8.56
N GLU A 23 -15.10 -2.89 8.27
CA GLU A 23 -15.69 -1.68 7.70
C GLU A 23 -15.54 -1.60 6.16
N TYR A 24 -14.76 -2.50 5.56
CA TYR A 24 -14.49 -2.51 4.13
C TYR A 24 -15.69 -3.05 3.33
N GLN A 25 -16.19 -2.24 2.40
CA GLN A 25 -17.46 -2.48 1.70
C GLN A 25 -17.34 -3.43 0.49
N LEU A 26 -16.12 -3.65 0.00
CA LEU A 26 -15.87 -4.45 -1.21
C LEU A 26 -15.49 -5.90 -0.86
N PRO A 27 -15.46 -6.82 -1.86
CA PRO A 27 -14.91 -8.15 -1.65
C PRO A 27 -13.50 -8.07 -1.08
N TRP A 28 -13.23 -8.78 0.02
CA TRP A 28 -11.93 -8.68 0.69
C TRP A 28 -10.79 -9.14 -0.21
N ARG A 29 -11.07 -10.09 -1.12
CA ARG A 29 -10.14 -10.59 -2.15
C ARG A 29 -10.46 -10.03 -3.54
N GLY A 30 -11.15 -8.88 -3.61
CA GLY A 30 -11.40 -8.14 -4.85
C GLY A 30 -10.16 -7.45 -5.38
N VAL A 31 -10.30 -6.72 -6.50
CA VAL A 31 -9.18 -6.07 -7.20
C VAL A 31 -8.48 -5.02 -6.33
N HIS A 32 -9.23 -4.35 -5.45
CA HIS A 32 -8.71 -3.36 -4.49
C HIS A 32 -8.66 -3.91 -3.05
N GLY A 33 -8.71 -5.24 -2.89
CA GLY A 33 -8.79 -5.91 -1.59
C GLY A 33 -7.45 -6.16 -0.91
N ILE A 34 -7.48 -6.95 0.17
CA ILE A 34 -6.33 -7.17 1.05
C ILE A 34 -5.10 -7.77 0.38
N THR A 35 -5.28 -8.61 -0.65
CA THR A 35 -4.16 -9.19 -1.38
C THR A 35 -3.41 -8.11 -2.17
N HIS A 36 -4.12 -7.11 -2.67
CA HIS A 36 -3.53 -5.92 -3.26
C HIS A 36 -2.78 -5.11 -2.20
N TRP A 37 -3.39 -4.83 -1.04
CA TRP A 37 -2.72 -4.12 0.07
C TRP A 37 -1.41 -4.81 0.50
N ALA A 38 -1.42 -6.14 0.56
CA ALA A 38 -0.24 -6.95 0.87
C ALA A 38 0.87 -6.80 -0.18
N ARG A 39 0.53 -6.79 -1.48
CA ARG A 39 1.52 -6.60 -2.55
C ARG A 39 2.08 -5.17 -2.55
N VAL A 40 1.24 -4.17 -2.33
CA VAL A 40 1.67 -2.76 -2.15
C VAL A 40 2.62 -2.64 -0.97
N LEU A 41 2.35 -3.32 0.14
CA LEU A 41 3.24 -3.36 1.30
C LEU A 41 4.60 -3.96 0.92
N GLU A 42 4.63 -5.13 0.29
CA GLU A 42 5.88 -5.79 -0.09
C GLU A 42 6.69 -4.97 -1.10
N ASN A 43 6.03 -4.38 -2.11
CA ASN A 43 6.65 -3.47 -3.07
C ASN A 43 7.24 -2.25 -2.35
N GLY A 44 6.46 -1.63 -1.48
CA GLY A 44 6.84 -0.41 -0.76
C GLY A 44 8.01 -0.62 0.19
N LEU A 45 8.02 -1.72 0.96
CA LEU A 45 9.12 -2.03 1.88
C LEU A 45 10.43 -2.30 1.11
N ARG A 46 10.34 -2.95 -0.05
CA ARG A 46 11.51 -3.20 -0.91
C ARG A 46 12.03 -1.93 -1.58
N LEU A 47 11.15 -0.97 -1.91
CA LEU A 47 11.57 0.36 -2.39
C LEU A 47 12.15 1.20 -1.25
N ALA A 48 11.52 1.18 -0.07
CA ALA A 48 11.97 1.96 1.09
C ALA A 48 13.41 1.59 1.51
N SER A 49 13.79 0.31 1.41
CA SER A 49 15.15 -0.13 1.70
C SER A 49 16.22 0.39 0.73
N GLN A 50 15.82 0.87 -0.45
CA GLN A 50 16.71 1.43 -1.47
C GLN A 50 16.64 2.96 -1.53
N THR A 51 15.48 3.54 -1.26
CA THR A 51 15.21 4.98 -1.37
C THR A 51 15.43 5.75 -0.06
N GLY A 52 15.42 5.06 1.08
CA GLY A 52 15.45 5.69 2.40
C GLY A 52 14.10 6.28 2.85
N ALA A 53 12.99 5.94 2.17
CA ALA A 53 11.65 6.36 2.55
C ALA A 53 11.26 5.90 3.97
N GLN A 54 10.38 6.67 4.62
CA GLN A 54 9.87 6.35 5.95
C GLN A 54 9.03 5.07 5.94
N THR A 55 9.62 3.97 6.40
CA THR A 55 9.04 2.61 6.32
C THR A 55 7.64 2.51 6.92
N LEU A 56 7.38 3.15 8.06
CA LEU A 56 6.06 3.07 8.72
C LEU A 56 4.97 3.80 7.91
N VAL A 57 5.29 4.96 7.31
CA VAL A 57 4.39 5.69 6.41
C VAL A 57 4.04 4.83 5.19
N VAL A 58 5.04 4.22 4.56
CA VAL A 58 4.85 3.33 3.41
C VAL A 58 3.97 2.12 3.78
N ALA A 59 4.21 1.55 4.95
CA ALA A 59 3.47 0.38 5.41
C ALA A 59 1.99 0.72 5.71
N LEU A 60 1.73 1.85 6.38
CA LEU A 60 0.37 2.31 6.65
C LEU A 60 -0.34 2.73 5.37
N PHE A 61 0.34 3.40 4.44
CA PHE A 61 -0.21 3.73 3.12
C PHE A 61 -0.74 2.47 2.42
N ALA A 62 0.06 1.40 2.39
CA ALA A 62 -0.31 0.16 1.72
C ALA A 62 -1.65 -0.42 2.21
N VAL A 63 -1.95 -0.27 3.50
CA VAL A 63 -3.18 -0.77 4.12
C VAL A 63 -4.35 0.21 3.97
N PHE A 64 -4.10 1.51 4.11
CA PHE A 64 -5.17 2.49 4.23
C PHE A 64 -5.61 3.16 2.92
N HIS A 65 -4.75 3.28 1.90
CA HIS A 65 -5.03 4.07 0.69
C HIS A 65 -6.33 3.65 -0.03
N ASP A 66 -6.63 2.35 -0.02
CA ASP A 66 -7.83 1.77 -0.62
C ASP A 66 -8.88 1.28 0.40
N SER A 67 -8.62 1.44 1.70
CA SER A 67 -9.46 0.90 2.78
C SER A 67 -10.87 1.50 2.86
N ARG A 68 -11.11 2.66 2.21
CA ARG A 68 -12.40 3.38 2.21
C ARG A 68 -12.97 3.59 0.82
N ARG A 69 -12.69 2.64 -0.08
CA ARG A 69 -13.40 2.55 -1.36
C ARG A 69 -14.87 2.16 -1.15
N THR A 70 -15.72 2.68 -2.03
CA THR A 70 -17.16 2.44 -2.11
C THR A 70 -17.55 1.68 -3.38
N ASN A 71 -16.63 1.59 -4.35
CA ASN A 71 -16.78 0.80 -5.57
C ASN A 71 -15.40 0.38 -6.15
N GLU A 72 -15.40 -0.65 -7.00
CA GLU A 72 -14.20 -1.19 -7.68
C GLU A 72 -13.75 -0.34 -8.88
N GLY A 73 -14.52 0.67 -9.28
CA GLY A 73 -14.25 1.53 -10.42
C GLY A 73 -13.62 2.85 -10.01
N ARG A 74 -14.11 3.94 -10.61
CA ARG A 74 -13.69 5.30 -10.26
C ARG A 74 -14.35 5.71 -8.95
N ASP A 75 -13.52 5.96 -7.95
CA ASP A 75 -13.98 6.40 -6.63
C ASP A 75 -13.21 7.66 -6.17
N PRO A 76 -13.60 8.87 -6.60
CA PRO A 76 -12.86 10.08 -6.22
C PRO A 76 -12.79 10.27 -4.71
N GLY A 77 -11.59 10.57 -4.20
CA GLY A 77 -11.36 10.87 -2.78
C GLY A 77 -11.29 9.66 -1.85
N HIS A 78 -11.27 8.41 -2.35
CA HIS A 78 -11.10 7.22 -1.51
C HIS A 78 -9.82 7.26 -0.67
N GLY A 79 -8.70 7.71 -1.25
CA GLY A 79 -7.44 7.87 -0.53
C GLY A 79 -7.53 8.84 0.64
N ARG A 80 -8.17 10.00 0.44
CA ARG A 80 -8.44 10.96 1.53
C ARG A 80 -9.28 10.35 2.64
N ARG A 81 -10.38 9.65 2.30
CA ARG A 81 -11.20 8.94 3.29
C ARG A 81 -10.39 7.88 4.03
N GLY A 82 -9.47 7.19 3.35
CA GLY A 82 -8.53 6.24 3.94
C GLY A 82 -7.60 6.90 4.97
N ALA A 83 -7.06 8.07 4.65
CA ALA A 83 -6.22 8.83 5.59
C ALA A 83 -7.00 9.35 6.81
N GLU A 84 -8.21 9.88 6.58
CA GLU A 84 -9.13 10.32 7.66
C GLU A 84 -9.48 9.14 8.58
N PHE A 85 -9.71 7.94 8.01
CA PHE A 85 -9.96 6.73 8.78
C PHE A 85 -8.73 6.30 9.61
N ALA A 86 -7.53 6.34 9.03
CA ALA A 86 -6.28 6.02 9.74
C ALA A 86 -6.03 6.94 10.94
N ARG A 87 -6.45 8.22 10.88
CA ARG A 87 -6.31 9.18 11.99
C ARG A 87 -6.99 8.69 13.27
N ILE A 88 -8.08 7.91 13.17
CA ILE A 88 -8.81 7.34 14.31
C ILE A 88 -7.93 6.36 15.12
N PHE A 89 -7.00 5.69 14.44
CA PHE A 89 -6.10 4.66 14.98
C PHE A 89 -4.74 5.21 15.42
N ASN A 90 -4.36 6.42 14.97
CA ASN A 90 -3.11 7.05 15.37
C ASN A 90 -3.10 7.35 16.89
N GLY A 91 -2.06 6.92 17.58
CA GLY A 91 -1.95 6.95 19.05
C GLY A 91 -2.70 5.81 19.77
N LYS A 92 -3.36 4.89 19.06
CA LYS A 92 -4.07 3.74 19.64
C LYS A 92 -3.55 2.40 19.15
N ALA A 93 -3.47 2.22 17.83
CA ALA A 93 -2.99 0.98 17.20
C ALA A 93 -1.59 1.14 16.59
N PHE A 94 -1.24 2.35 16.20
CA PHE A 94 0.09 2.75 15.74
C PHE A 94 0.35 4.22 16.07
N HIS A 95 1.58 4.70 15.86
CA HIS A 95 1.90 6.11 16.06
C HIS A 95 2.75 6.67 14.91
N LEU A 96 2.24 7.72 14.26
CA LEU A 96 2.98 8.66 13.41
C LEU A 96 2.99 10.02 14.10
N CYS A 97 4.14 10.70 14.10
CA CYS A 97 4.22 12.12 14.43
C CYS A 97 3.48 12.96 13.37
N GLU A 98 3.23 14.24 13.63
CA GLU A 98 2.47 15.07 12.69
C GLU A 98 3.14 15.22 11.32
N ASP A 99 4.47 15.29 11.26
CA ASP A 99 5.20 15.39 10.00
C ASP A 99 5.05 14.11 9.15
N ASP A 100 5.25 12.94 9.76
CA ASP A 100 5.07 11.64 9.08
C ASP A 100 3.59 11.41 8.72
N PHE A 101 2.65 11.86 9.57
CA PHE A 101 1.23 11.77 9.25
C PHE A 101 0.87 12.66 8.06
N ALA A 102 1.46 13.86 7.94
CA ALA A 102 1.26 14.74 6.79
C ALA A 102 1.77 14.10 5.49
N LEU A 103 2.90 13.39 5.53
CA LEU A 103 3.40 12.59 4.39
C LEU A 103 2.44 11.46 4.05
N PHE A 104 1.98 10.70 5.04
CA PHE A 104 0.99 9.63 4.86
C PHE A 104 -0.32 10.15 4.25
N GLU A 105 -0.86 11.25 4.76
CA GLU A 105 -2.09 11.87 4.28
C GLU A 105 -1.95 12.37 2.84
N THR A 106 -0.82 12.98 2.51
CA THR A 106 -0.48 13.41 1.14
C THR A 106 -0.40 12.20 0.21
N ALA A 107 0.32 11.16 0.61
CA ALA A 107 0.49 9.93 -0.18
C ALA A 107 -0.87 9.31 -0.49
N CYS A 108 -1.71 9.09 0.53
CA CYS A 108 -3.06 8.56 0.36
C CYS A 108 -3.93 9.46 -0.51
N THR A 109 -3.97 10.77 -0.27
CA THR A 109 -4.89 11.69 -0.97
C THR A 109 -4.65 11.74 -2.48
N TYR A 110 -3.38 11.74 -2.90
CA TYR A 110 -3.00 12.03 -4.29
C TYR A 110 -2.49 10.82 -5.08
N HIS A 111 -2.58 9.59 -4.56
CA HIS A 111 -1.97 8.42 -5.22
C HIS A 111 -2.51 8.17 -6.64
N THR A 112 -3.77 8.53 -6.91
CA THR A 112 -4.41 8.39 -8.23
C THR A 112 -4.18 9.56 -9.20
N ASP A 113 -3.52 10.63 -8.76
CA ASP A 113 -3.47 11.89 -9.51
C ASP A 113 -2.33 11.95 -10.54
N ARG A 114 -1.58 10.84 -10.68
CA ARG A 114 -0.46 10.69 -11.64
C ARG A 114 0.71 11.66 -11.38
N LEU A 115 0.78 12.26 -10.19
CA LEU A 115 1.92 13.06 -9.76
C LEU A 115 3.17 12.18 -9.63
N THR A 116 4.33 12.73 -10.00
CA THR A 116 5.63 12.00 -9.99
C THR A 116 6.73 12.74 -9.23
N THR A 117 6.40 13.83 -8.56
CA THR A 117 7.33 14.68 -7.81
C THR A 117 6.80 14.91 -6.40
N GLY A 118 7.68 14.93 -5.40
CA GLY A 118 7.31 15.17 -4.00
C GLY A 118 8.39 14.69 -3.04
N ASP A 119 8.03 14.52 -1.77
CA ASP A 119 8.89 13.83 -0.79
C ASP A 119 9.18 12.39 -1.23
N ILE A 120 10.37 11.86 -0.91
CA ILE A 120 10.78 10.51 -1.32
C ILE A 120 9.87 9.41 -0.73
N THR A 121 9.31 9.64 0.45
CA THR A 121 8.36 8.72 1.08
C THR A 121 7.04 8.69 0.32
N VAL A 122 6.52 9.86 -0.03
CA VAL A 122 5.28 10.00 -0.81
C VAL A 122 5.42 9.37 -2.19
N GLN A 123 6.55 9.63 -2.87
CA GLN A 123 6.89 9.00 -4.15
C GLN A 123 6.94 7.47 -4.04
N THR A 124 7.56 6.95 -2.98
CA THR A 124 7.67 5.50 -2.72
C THR A 124 6.31 4.85 -2.51
N CYS A 125 5.40 5.51 -1.77
CA CYS A 125 4.01 5.07 -1.64
C CYS A 125 3.29 5.00 -2.99
N TRP A 126 3.41 6.04 -3.82
CA TRP A 126 2.76 6.04 -5.13
C TRP A 126 3.32 4.95 -6.06
N ASP A 127 4.63 4.75 -6.06
CA ASP A 127 5.26 3.70 -6.84
C ASP A 127 4.81 2.31 -6.38
N SER A 128 4.69 2.08 -5.06
CA SER A 128 4.31 0.77 -4.54
C SER A 128 2.92 0.31 -4.97
N ASP A 129 1.95 1.23 -5.07
CA ASP A 129 0.61 0.98 -5.64
C ASP A 129 0.64 0.86 -7.17
N ARG A 130 1.28 1.81 -7.87
CA ARG A 130 1.33 1.83 -9.34
C ARG A 130 2.00 0.58 -9.93
N LEU A 131 2.99 0.03 -9.24
CA LEU A 131 3.65 -1.21 -9.63
C LEU A 131 2.73 -2.44 -9.54
N ASP A 132 1.66 -2.38 -8.74
CA ASP A 132 0.67 -3.45 -8.63
C ASP A 132 -0.50 -3.30 -9.63
N LEU A 133 -0.41 -2.47 -10.67
CA LEU A 133 -1.50 -2.24 -11.63
C LEU A 133 -1.84 -3.47 -12.52
N GLY A 134 -0.96 -4.47 -12.60
CA GLY A 134 -1.17 -5.69 -13.39
C GLY A 134 -2.43 -6.48 -12.99
N ARG A 135 -2.81 -6.42 -11.70
CA ARG A 135 -4.05 -7.00 -11.13
C ARG A 135 -5.33 -6.50 -11.83
N ALA A 136 -5.27 -5.29 -12.38
CA ALA A 136 -6.38 -4.61 -13.04
C ALA A 136 -6.22 -4.61 -14.58
N GLY A 137 -5.29 -5.43 -15.11
CA GLY A 137 -5.03 -5.51 -16.54
C GLY A 137 -4.27 -4.31 -17.12
N ILE A 138 -3.57 -3.54 -16.28
CA ILE A 138 -2.85 -2.33 -16.68
C ILE A 138 -1.35 -2.58 -16.54
N VAL A 139 -0.60 -2.36 -17.64
CA VAL A 139 0.87 -2.34 -17.63
C VAL A 139 1.35 -1.01 -17.05
N PRO A 140 2.13 -0.99 -15.95
CA PRO A 140 2.73 0.23 -15.43
C PRO A 140 3.64 0.88 -16.48
N ASP A 141 3.40 2.14 -16.81
CA ASP A 141 4.28 2.93 -17.67
C ASP A 141 5.34 3.63 -16.80
N PRO A 142 6.66 3.37 -17.01
CA PRO A 142 7.74 3.96 -16.21
C PRO A 142 7.69 5.49 -16.09
N LYS A 143 7.05 6.21 -17.04
CA LYS A 143 6.93 7.67 -16.97
C LYS A 143 6.03 8.16 -15.82
N TYR A 144 5.13 7.30 -15.32
CA TYR A 144 4.28 7.58 -14.17
C TYR A 144 4.85 7.02 -12.86
N LEU A 145 6.02 6.38 -12.91
CA LEU A 145 6.77 6.02 -11.71
C LEU A 145 7.64 7.21 -11.29
N CYS A 146 7.95 7.28 -10.01
CA CYS A 146 8.59 8.41 -9.36
C CYS A 146 10.09 8.15 -9.24
N THR A 147 10.45 7.11 -8.49
CA THR A 147 11.81 6.76 -8.08
C THR A 147 12.60 6.09 -9.20
N ALA A 148 13.93 6.21 -9.16
CA ALA A 148 14.81 5.55 -10.13
C ALA A 148 14.78 4.02 -9.94
N GLU A 149 14.58 3.58 -8.70
CA GLU A 149 14.49 2.19 -8.26
C GLU A 149 13.24 1.52 -8.82
N ALA A 150 12.07 2.16 -8.72
CA ALA A 150 10.82 1.63 -9.28
C ALA A 150 10.86 1.53 -10.81
N LYS A 151 11.61 2.41 -11.47
CA LYS A 151 11.78 2.44 -12.93
C LYS A 151 12.72 1.36 -13.46
N GLN A 152 13.50 0.69 -12.60
CA GLN A 152 14.39 -0.37 -13.04
C GLN A 152 13.58 -1.51 -13.67
N PRO A 153 13.93 -1.99 -14.89
CA PRO A 153 13.19 -3.05 -15.58
C PRO A 153 13.00 -4.31 -14.73
N GLU A 154 14.00 -4.66 -13.92
CA GLU A 154 13.97 -5.83 -13.04
C GLU A 154 12.95 -5.66 -11.91
N PHE A 155 12.88 -4.48 -11.29
CA PHE A 155 11.91 -4.21 -10.22
C PHE A 155 10.49 -4.16 -10.78
N LEU A 156 10.30 -3.42 -11.87
CA LEU A 156 9.02 -3.28 -12.53
C LEU A 156 8.49 -4.64 -13.00
N GLY A 157 9.33 -5.44 -13.67
CA GLY A 157 8.97 -6.78 -14.11
C GLY A 157 8.58 -7.69 -12.95
N TRP A 158 9.37 -7.69 -11.87
CA TRP A 158 9.08 -8.49 -10.66
C TRP A 158 7.74 -8.12 -10.02
N ALA A 159 7.44 -6.82 -9.88
CA ALA A 159 6.19 -6.38 -9.26
C ALA A 159 4.99 -6.64 -10.18
N TYR A 160 5.13 -6.34 -11.48
CA TYR A 160 4.09 -6.52 -12.48
C TYR A 160 3.69 -8.00 -12.65
N GLU A 161 4.65 -8.91 -12.74
CA GLU A 161 4.38 -10.34 -12.87
C GLU A 161 3.58 -10.87 -11.66
N ARG A 162 4.02 -10.54 -10.45
CA ARG A 162 3.31 -10.88 -9.19
C ARG A 162 1.89 -10.33 -9.19
N SER A 163 1.72 -9.12 -9.69
CA SER A 163 0.42 -8.47 -9.81
C SER A 163 -0.53 -9.20 -10.75
N CYS A 164 -0.07 -9.53 -11.96
CA CYS A 164 -0.85 -10.28 -12.96
C CYS A 164 -1.23 -11.68 -12.50
N LEU A 165 -0.31 -12.37 -11.80
CA LEU A 165 -0.55 -13.70 -11.25
C LEU A 165 -1.41 -13.69 -9.98
N GLN A 166 -1.88 -12.51 -9.53
CA GLN A 166 -2.58 -12.33 -8.27
C GLN A 166 -1.85 -12.98 -7.09
N TYR A 167 -0.51 -12.87 -7.09
CA TYR A 167 0.35 -13.41 -6.05
C TYR A 167 -0.15 -12.97 -4.66
N GLU A 168 -0.16 -13.91 -3.72
CA GLU A 168 -0.49 -13.67 -2.30
C GLU A 168 0.81 -13.62 -1.49
N PRO A 169 1.23 -12.43 -1.02
CA PRO A 169 2.39 -12.32 -0.15
C PRO A 169 2.21 -13.07 1.16
N GLU A 170 3.31 -13.55 1.76
CA GLU A 170 3.30 -14.33 3.01
C GLU A 170 2.63 -13.59 4.19
N ILE A 171 2.65 -12.24 4.20
CA ILE A 171 1.94 -11.42 5.20
C ILE A 171 0.44 -11.72 5.25
N CYS A 172 -0.16 -12.16 4.14
CA CYS A 172 -1.56 -12.57 4.10
C CYS A 172 -1.87 -13.72 5.08
N ARG A 173 -0.92 -14.62 5.32
CA ARG A 173 -1.07 -15.68 6.33
C ARG A 173 -1.01 -15.12 7.75
N TYR A 174 -0.12 -14.15 7.99
CA TYR A 174 0.01 -13.51 9.30
C TYR A 174 -1.23 -12.69 9.67
N TRP A 175 -1.81 -11.97 8.71
CA TRP A 175 -3.07 -11.24 8.90
C TRP A 175 -4.29 -12.14 9.14
N ASP A 176 -4.10 -13.47 9.12
CA ASP A 176 -5.12 -14.49 9.36
C ASP A 176 -6.40 -14.19 8.59
N ILE A 177 -6.23 -13.90 7.29
CA ILE A 177 -7.31 -13.46 6.41
C ILE A 177 -8.28 -14.63 6.30
N PRO A 178 -9.50 -14.53 6.87
CA PRO A 178 -10.47 -15.58 6.71
C PRO A 178 -10.77 -15.73 5.23
N THR A 179 -10.98 -16.96 4.77
CA THR A 179 -11.84 -17.17 3.61
C THR A 179 -13.17 -16.52 3.97
N LYS A 180 -13.49 -15.37 3.36
CA LYS A 180 -14.68 -14.58 3.68
C LYS A 180 -15.93 -15.50 3.66
N PRO A 181 -16.95 -15.31 4.53
CA PRO A 181 -18.26 -15.90 4.30
C PRO A 181 -18.83 -15.48 2.94
#